data_AF-A0A9D8NBH6-F1
#
_entry.id   AF-A0A9D8NBH6-F1
#
_cell.length_a   1.000
_cell.length_b   1.000
_cell.length_c   1.000
_cell.angle_alpha   90.00
_cell.angle_beta   90.00
_cell.angle_gamma   90.00
#
_symmetry.space_group_name_H-M   'P 1'
#
loop_
_entity.id
_entity.type
_entity.pdbx_description
1 polymer ?
#
loop_
_entity_poly.entity_id
_entity_poly.type
_entity_poly.pdbx_seq_one_letter_code
_entity_poly.pdbx_strand_id
1 'polypeptide(L)' 'MTDLEKDFVRTFATPSGQRVLEHLRKITIERTLGANATDAELRWGEAQRALVHKIENMSSVGDK' A
#
# COMPACT_ATOMS: atom_id res chain seq x y z
N MET A 1 -19.58 5.01 1.46
CA MET A 1 -18.59 4.08 2.02
C MET A 1 -19.18 2.67 2.04
N THR A 2 -18.64 1.77 1.23
CA THR A 2 -18.98 0.34 1.19
C THR A 2 -18.57 -0.35 2.51
N ASP A 3 -19.13 -1.52 2.80
CA ASP A 3 -18.76 -2.25 4.02
C ASP A 3 -17.30 -2.69 4.01
N LEU A 4 -16.76 -3.01 2.82
CA LEU A 4 -15.34 -3.29 2.66
C LEU A 4 -14.48 -2.06 2.98
N GLU A 5 -14.83 -0.87 2.51
CA GLU A 5 -14.11 0.36 2.86
C GLU A 5 -14.11 0.62 4.37
N LYS A 6 -15.25 0.38 5.06
CA LYS A 6 -15.31 0.49 6.53
C LYS A 6 -14.37 -0.50 7.21
N ASP A 7 -14.29 -1.73 6.70
CA ASP A 7 -13.39 -2.75 7.24
C ASP A 7 -11.92 -2.38 7.05
N PHE A 8 -11.55 -1.80 5.90
CA PHE A 8 -10.20 -1.28 5.66
C PHE A 8 -9.87 -0.14 6.63
N VAL A 9 -10.73 0.87 6.75
CA VAL A 9 -10.55 1.98 7.70
C VAL A 9 -10.38 1.45 9.12
N ARG A 10 -11.27 0.59 9.61
CA ARG A 10 -11.20 0.04 10.97
C ARG A 10 -9.92 -0.75 11.20
N THR A 11 -9.50 -1.55 10.23
CA THR A 11 -8.30 -2.41 10.34
C THR A 11 -7.04 -1.57 10.43
N PHE A 12 -6.90 -0.60 9.53
CA PHE A 12 -5.69 0.20 9.40
C PHE A 12 -5.65 1.43 10.31
N ALA A 13 -6.75 1.83 10.94
CA ALA A 13 -6.77 2.86 12.00
C ALA A 13 -6.08 2.41 13.31
N THR A 14 -5.81 1.12 13.48
CA THR A 14 -5.12 0.61 14.68
C THR A 14 -3.60 0.85 14.62
N PRO A 15 -2.89 0.96 15.77
CA PRO A 15 -1.43 1.10 15.76
C PRO A 15 -0.69 -0.04 15.03
N SER A 16 -1.20 -1.27 15.14
CA SER A 16 -0.65 -2.41 14.40
C SER A 16 -0.92 -2.30 12.90
N GLY A 17 -2.12 -1.87 12.51
CA GLY A 17 -2.47 -1.61 11.11
C GLY A 17 -1.57 -0.55 10.47
N GLN A 18 -1.34 0.56 11.16
CA GLN A 18 -0.41 1.59 10.70
C GLN A 18 1.01 1.06 10.49
N ARG A 19 1.55 0.27 11.43
CA ARG A 19 2.86 -0.38 11.25
C ARG A 19 2.92 -1.32 10.04
N VAL A 20 1.81 -2.01 9.74
CA VAL A 20 1.73 -2.86 8.53
C VAL A 20 1.75 -1.99 7.27
N LEU A 21 1.00 -0.88 7.22
CA LEU A 21 1.03 0.03 6.07
C LEU A 21 2.42 0.64 5.86
N GLU A 22 3.07 1.11 6.92
CA GLU A 22 4.44 1.61 6.86
C GLU A 22 5.42 0.55 6.34
N HIS A 23 5.28 -0.71 6.78
CA HIS A 23 6.11 -1.80 6.29
C HIS A 23 5.87 -2.08 4.80
N LEU A 24 4.60 -2.15 4.36
CA LEU A 24 4.24 -2.35 2.96
C LEU A 24 4.79 -1.22 2.08
N ARG A 25 4.70 0.02 2.55
CA ARG A 25 5.25 1.20 1.87
C ARG A 25 6.76 1.10 1.68
N LYS A 26 7.49 0.69 2.72
CA LYS A 26 8.95 0.48 2.69
C LYS A 26 9.38 -0.55 1.64
N ILE A 27 8.67 -1.68 1.56
CA ILE A 27 9.06 -2.78 0.66
C ILE A 27 8.54 -2.64 -0.78
N THR A 28 7.70 -1.63 -1.06
CA THR A 28 7.10 -1.41 -2.40
C THR A 28 7.35 0.00 -2.94
N ILE A 29 6.70 1.02 -2.37
CA ILE A 29 6.72 2.41 -2.84
C ILE A 29 8.11 3.01 -2.68
N GLU A 30 8.72 2.83 -1.51
CA GLU A 30 10.04 3.38 -1.18
C GLU A 30 11.18 2.48 -1.66
N ARG A 31 10.85 1.28 -2.16
CA ARG A 31 11.84 0.34 -2.67
C ARG A 31 12.38 0.82 -4.02
N THR A 32 13.68 1.08 -4.03
CA THR A 32 14.47 1.36 -5.23
C THR A 32 15.11 0.09 -5.78
N LEU A 33 15.11 -0.07 -7.11
CA LEU A 33 15.87 -1.12 -7.80
C LEU A 33 17.17 -0.52 -8.36
N GLY A 34 18.21 -1.35 -8.51
CA GLY A 34 19.48 -0.92 -9.09
C GLY A 34 19.39 -0.67 -10.61
N ALA A 35 20.42 -0.05 -11.18
CA ALA A 35 20.47 0.29 -12.61
C ALA A 35 20.35 -0.91 -13.56
N ASN A 36 20.64 -2.12 -13.07
CA ASN A 36 20.56 -3.37 -13.85
C ASN A 36 19.20 -4.08 -13.68
N ALA A 37 18.21 -3.42 -13.09
CA ALA A 37 16.87 -4.00 -12.92
C ALA A 37 16.26 -4.36 -14.28
N THR A 38 15.70 -5.55 -14.36
CA THR A 38 15.00 -6.00 -15.56
C THR A 38 13.64 -5.31 -15.68
N ASP A 39 13.14 -5.20 -16.90
CA ASP A 39 11.77 -4.74 -17.15
C ASP A 39 10.72 -5.54 -16.34
N ALA A 40 10.93 -6.84 -16.17
CA ALA A 40 10.01 -7.70 -15.42
C ALA A 40 9.96 -7.28 -13.94
N GLU A 41 11.11 -7.01 -13.32
CA GLU A 41 11.19 -6.54 -11.94
C GLU A 41 10.58 -5.14 -11.77
N LEU A 42 10.78 -4.26 -12.75
CA LEU A 42 10.18 -2.92 -12.73
C LEU A 42 8.65 -2.99 -12.81
N ARG A 43 8.10 -3.76 -13.76
CA ARG A 43 6.65 -3.95 -13.91
C ARG A 43 6.04 -4.64 -12.70
N TRP A 44 6.71 -5.65 -12.15
CA TRP A 44 6.29 -6.31 -10.92
C TRP A 44 6.22 -5.31 -9.75
N GLY A 45 7.27 -4.51 -9.57
CA GLY A 45 7.29 -3.46 -8.55
C GLY A 45 6.15 -2.47 -8.71
N GLU A 46 5.85 -2.06 -9.94
CA GLU A 46 4.77 -1.12 -10.21
C GLU A 46 3.38 -1.68 -9.85
N ALA A 47 3.12 -2.95 -10.18
CA ALA A 47 1.88 -3.62 -9.77
C ALA A 47 1.73 -3.67 -8.24
N GLN A 48 2.84 -3.92 -7.51
CA GLN A 48 2.83 -3.90 -6.05
C GLN A 48 2.56 -2.49 -5.49
N ARG A 49 3.14 -1.44 -6.07
CA ARG A 49 2.88 -0.04 -5.67
C ARG A 49 1.41 0.35 -5.89
N ALA A 50 0.84 0.00 -7.03
CA ALA A 50 -0.56 0.25 -7.33
C ALA A 50 -1.51 -0.40 -6.30
N LEU A 51 -1.20 -1.64 -5.88
CA LEU A 51 -1.95 -2.32 -4.83
C LEU A 51 -1.84 -1.61 -3.48
N VAL A 52 -0.63 -1.22 -3.05
CA VAL A 52 -0.45 -0.53 -1.76
C VAL A 52 -1.15 0.82 -1.75
N HIS A 53 -1.09 1.60 -2.84
CA HIS A 53 -1.87 2.83 -2.97
C HIS A 53 -3.38 2.59 -2.90
N LYS A 54 -3.87 1.50 -3.49
CA LYS A 54 -5.30 1.14 -3.37
C LYS A 54 -5.70 0.90 -1.91
N ILE A 55 -4.85 0.20 -1.14
CA ILE A 55 -5.05 -0.05 0.29
C ILE A 55 -5.03 1.26 1.08
N GLU A 56 -4.02 2.12 0.87
CA GLU A 56 -3.92 3.44 1.51
C GLU A 56 -5.16 4.30 1.23
N ASN A 57 -5.63 4.31 -0.02
CA ASN A 57 -6.85 5.02 -0.40
C ASN A 57 -8.08 4.48 0.32
N MET A 58 -8.28 3.15 0.36
CA MET A 58 -9.40 2.55 1.08
C MET A 58 -9.33 2.78 2.59
N SER A 59 -8.13 3.01 3.14
CA SER A 59 -7.90 3.22 4.57
C SER A 59 -8.07 4.69 5.01
N SER A 60 -8.03 5.63 4.07
CA SER A 60 -8.14 7.08 4.31
C SER A 60 -9.51 7.68 3.96
N VAL A 61 -10.40 6.92 3.34
CA VAL A 61 -11.78 7.37 2.97
C VAL A 61 -12.62 7.78 4.19
N GLY A 62 -12.22 7.43 5.41
CA GLY A 62 -12.89 7.84 6.66
C GLY A 62 -12.60 9.29 7.13
N ASP A 63 -11.65 10.01 6.52
CA ASP A 63 -11.19 11.34 6.96
C ASP A 63 -11.75 12.52 6.12
N LYS A 64 -12.71 12.29 5.22
CA LYS A 64 -13.32 13.34 4.38
C LYS A 64 -14.82 13.50 4.59
#